data_AF-A0A7K3GR49-F1
#
_entry.id   AF-A0A7K3GR49-F1
#
_cell.length_a   1.000
_cell.length_b   1.000
_cell.length_c   1.000
_cell.angle_alpha   90.00
_cell.angle_beta   90.00
_cell.angle_gamma   90.00
#
_symmetry.space_group_name_H-M   'P 1'
#
loop_
_entity.id
_entity.type
_entity.pdbx_description
1 polymer ?
#
loop_
_entity_poly.entity_id
_entity_poly.type
_entity_poly.pdbx_seq_one_letter_code
_entity_poly.pdbx_strand_id
1 'polypeptide(L)'
;MPTTIHVAEASPEAAVLVDGAQLAAVGPYEELAAAHPGARLRRWPGILTPGLLNPYGPELLEQAYHPDPREADRLGTEPLFGERARALLDSSPSARGASARRGVQRMLAHGTVAVA
;
A
#
# COMPACT_ATOMS: atom_id res chain seq x y z
N MET A 1 22.76 2.01 4.89
CA MET A 1 22.06 0.82 5.43
C MET A 1 22.63 -0.39 4.70
N PRO A 2 22.74 -1.59 5.29
CA PRO A 2 23.16 -2.76 4.50
C PRO A 2 22.09 -3.04 3.43
N THR A 3 22.54 -3.36 2.21
CA THR A 3 21.65 -3.77 1.12
C THR A 3 20.87 -5.03 1.50
N THR A 4 19.68 -5.18 0.94
CA THR A 4 18.83 -6.37 1.15
C THR A 4 18.43 -6.96 -0.20
N ILE A 5 18.62 -8.26 -0.38
CA ILE A 5 18.10 -9.01 -1.52
C ILE A 5 16.78 -9.65 -1.10
N HIS A 6 15.72 -9.37 -1.84
CA HIS A 6 14.39 -9.96 -1.68
C HIS A 6 14.18 -11.01 -2.75
N VAL A 7 13.76 -12.21 -2.34
CA VAL A 7 13.33 -13.29 -3.24
C VAL A 7 11.93 -13.76 -2.84
N ALA A 8 11.17 -14.30 -3.77
CA ALA A 8 9.88 -14.91 -3.47
C ALA A 8 9.67 -16.24 -4.20
N GLU A 9 8.97 -17.17 -3.54
CA GLU A 9 8.79 -18.55 -4.00
C GLU A 9 8.18 -18.69 -5.39
N ALA A 10 7.19 -17.85 -5.72
CA ALA A 10 6.54 -17.81 -7.03
C ALA A 10 7.13 -16.74 -7.96
N SER A 11 8.32 -16.21 -7.64
CA SER A 11 9.14 -15.38 -8.53
C SER A 11 10.58 -15.92 -8.60
N PRO A 12 10.80 -17.22 -8.89
CA PRO A 12 12.08 -17.89 -8.70
C PRO A 12 13.22 -17.34 -9.57
N GLU A 13 12.90 -16.70 -10.69
CA GLU A 13 13.88 -16.12 -11.63
C GLU A 13 14.22 -14.65 -11.32
N ALA A 14 13.53 -14.03 -10.35
CA ALA A 14 13.67 -12.62 -10.04
C ALA A 14 13.91 -12.37 -8.55
N ALA A 15 15.02 -11.70 -8.28
CA ALA A 15 15.38 -11.13 -6.99
C ALA A 15 15.46 -9.60 -7.11
N VAL A 16 15.17 -8.91 -6.02
CA VAL A 16 15.19 -7.45 -5.95
C VAL A 16 16.21 -7.01 -4.92
N LEU A 17 17.23 -6.27 -5.36
CA LEU A 17 18.20 -5.63 -4.47
C LEU A 17 17.67 -4.25 -4.06
N VAL A 18 17.61 -4.01 -2.75
CA VAL A 18 17.18 -2.74 -2.16
C VAL A 18 18.36 -2.11 -1.43
N ASP A 19 18.60 -0.83 -1.71
CA ASP A 19 19.47 0.05 -0.92
C ASP A 19 18.68 1.22 -0.35
N GLY A 20 18.46 1.20 0.95
CA GLY A 20 17.64 2.20 1.63
C GLY A 20 16.22 2.26 1.07
N ALA A 21 15.89 3.36 0.38
CA ALA A 21 14.58 3.62 -0.21
C ALA A 21 14.52 3.37 -1.73
N GLN A 22 15.60 2.82 -2.32
CA GLN A 22 15.71 2.63 -3.77
C GLN A 22 15.87 1.15 -4.14
N LEU A 23 15.30 0.80 -5.29
CA LEU A 23 15.62 -0.45 -5.96
C LEU A 23 16.96 -0.27 -6.69
N ALA A 24 17.99 -0.96 -6.21
CA ALA A 24 19.34 -0.86 -6.77
C ALA A 24 19.52 -1.77 -7.98
N ALA A 25 18.87 -2.94 -8.00
CA ALA A 25 18.88 -3.87 -9.14
C ALA A 25 17.71 -4.86 -9.06
N VAL A 26 17.34 -5.43 -10.21
CA VAL A 26 16.42 -6.57 -10.34
C VAL A 26 17.07 -7.58 -11.28
N GLY A 27 17.12 -8.85 -10.89
CA GLY A 27 17.77 -9.89 -11.69
C GLY A 27 17.84 -11.24 -10.97
N PRO A 28 18.55 -12.22 -11.52
CA PRO A 28 18.70 -13.54 -10.90
C PRO A 28 19.33 -13.45 -9.51
N TYR A 29 18.85 -14.26 -8.56
CA TYR A 29 19.35 -14.25 -7.18
C TYR A 29 20.87 -14.49 -7.10
N GLU A 30 21.38 -15.48 -7.84
CA GLU A 30 22.79 -15.87 -7.77
C GLU A 30 23.73 -14.74 -8.24
N GLU A 31 23.33 -13.99 -9.27
CA GLU A 31 24.10 -12.85 -9.77
C GLU A 31 24.14 -11.71 -8.74
N LEU A 32 22.99 -11.39 -8.14
CA LEU A 32 22.91 -10.35 -7.12
C LEU A 32 23.64 -10.74 -5.83
N ALA A 33 23.55 -12.01 -5.42
CA ALA A 33 24.23 -12.53 -4.24
C ALA A 33 25.77 -12.52 -4.42
N ALA A 34 26.26 -12.87 -5.61
CA ALA A 34 27.68 -12.81 -5.94
C ALA A 34 28.21 -11.36 -5.96
N ALA A 35 27.44 -10.42 -6.52
CA ALA A 35 27.80 -9.00 -6.56
C ALA A 35 27.70 -8.31 -5.19
N HIS A 36 26.83 -8.79 -4.30
CA HIS A 36 26.58 -8.21 -2.98
C HIS A 36 26.66 -9.26 -1.86
N PRO A 37 27.85 -9.83 -1.58
CA PRO A 37 28.02 -10.94 -0.63
C PRO A 37 27.65 -10.60 0.82
N GLY A 38 27.58 -9.30 1.17
CA GLY A 38 27.14 -8.83 2.48
C GLY A 38 25.66 -8.45 2.57
N ALA A 39 24.89 -8.60 1.49
CA ALA A 39 23.48 -8.24 1.47
C ALA A 39 22.67 -9.18 2.38
N ARG A 40 21.72 -8.62 3.14
CA ARG A 40 20.77 -9.43 3.90
C ARG A 40 19.82 -10.11 2.93
N LEU A 41 19.58 -11.40 3.10
CA LEU A 41 18.58 -12.12 2.32
C LEU A 41 17.22 -12.11 3.03
N ARG A 42 16.16 -11.70 2.34
CA ARG A 42 14.76 -11.87 2.76
C ARG A 42 14.00 -12.76 1.77
N ARG A 43 13.32 -13.76 2.30
CA ARG A 43 12.50 -14.72 1.55
C ARG A 43 11.03 -14.48 1.86
N TRP A 44 10.20 -14.44 0.83
CA TRP A 44 8.77 -14.21 0.94
C TRP A 44 7.97 -15.36 0.31
N PRO A 45 6.82 -15.74 0.89
CA PRO A 45 5.86 -16.58 0.19
C PRO A 45 5.23 -15.79 -0.98
N GLY A 46 4.89 -16.46 -2.08
CA GLY A 46 4.16 -15.86 -3.20
C GLY A 46 5.03 -15.10 -4.21
N ILE A 47 4.53 -13.98 -4.75
CA ILE A 47 5.16 -13.20 -5.82
C ILE A 47 5.66 -11.82 -5.34
N LEU A 48 6.71 -11.30 -5.97
CA LEU A 48 7.10 -9.89 -5.82
C LEU A 48 6.50 -9.07 -6.96
N THR A 49 5.79 -7.99 -6.62
CA THR A 49 5.20 -7.06 -7.59
C THR A 49 5.47 -5.61 -7.17
N PRO A 50 5.48 -4.66 -8.10
CA PRO A 50 5.37 -3.24 -7.76
C PRO A 50 4.12 -2.99 -6.92
N GLY A 51 4.19 -2.04 -5.98
CA GLY A 51 2.99 -1.60 -5.26
C GLY A 51 1.98 -0.95 -6.21
N LEU A 52 0.70 -1.05 -5.87
CA LEU A 52 -0.37 -0.57 -6.74
C LEU A 52 -0.50 0.96 -6.65
N LEU A 53 -0.83 1.57 -7.79
CA LEU A 53 -1.29 2.96 -7.90
C LEU A 53 -2.81 2.95 -8.02
N ASN A 54 -3.50 3.69 -7.16
CA ASN A 54 -4.91 3.96 -7.33
C ASN A 54 -5.12 5.33 -7.99
N PRO A 55 -5.72 5.40 -9.20
CA PRO A 55 -5.82 6.65 -9.94
C PRO A 55 -6.91 7.62 -9.43
N TYR A 56 -7.67 7.24 -8.39
CA TYR A 56 -8.82 7.99 -7.89
C TYR A 56 -8.57 8.56 -6.48
N GLY A 57 -7.41 9.20 -6.28
CA GLY A 57 -7.01 9.78 -4.99
C GLY A 57 -8.04 10.78 -4.45
N PRO A 58 -8.40 11.84 -5.19
CA PRO A 58 -9.38 12.84 -4.75
C PRO A 58 -10.75 12.22 -4.42
N GLU A 59 -11.25 11.32 -5.26
CA GLU A 59 -12.55 10.68 -5.06
C GLU A 59 -12.55 9.84 -3.79
N LEU A 60 -11.51 9.05 -3.57
CA LEU A 60 -11.45 8.13 -2.43
C LEU A 60 -11.02 8.81 -1.13
N LEU A 61 -10.20 9.85 -1.17
CA LEU A 61 -9.64 10.46 0.06
C LEU A 61 -10.34 11.75 0.47
N GLU A 62 -10.99 12.45 -0.46
CA GLU A 62 -11.60 13.75 -0.19
C GLU A 62 -13.12 13.78 -0.38
N GLN A 63 -13.66 12.89 -1.22
CA GLN A 63 -15.09 12.86 -1.56
C GLN A 63 -15.84 11.67 -0.96
N ALA A 64 -15.16 10.56 -0.71
CA ALA A 64 -15.72 9.39 -0.05
C ALA A 64 -15.64 9.49 1.48
N TYR A 65 -16.67 9.00 2.15
CA TYR A 65 -16.65 8.77 3.59
C TYR A 65 -16.33 7.32 3.88
N HIS A 66 -15.22 7.04 4.55
CA HIS A 66 -14.83 5.72 5.03
C HIS A 66 -15.37 5.52 6.44
N PRO A 67 -16.36 4.64 6.68
CA PRO A 67 -16.95 4.47 8.00
C PRO A 67 -15.93 4.05 9.07
N ASP A 68 -16.08 4.58 10.30
CA ASP A 68 -15.37 4.00 11.44
C ASP A 68 -15.96 2.61 11.76
N PRO A 69 -15.15 1.62 12.18
CA PRO A 69 -15.69 0.32 12.58
C PRO A 69 -16.81 0.39 13.63
N ARG A 70 -16.81 1.42 14.49
CA ARG A 70 -17.88 1.67 15.47
C ARG A 70 -19.20 2.12 14.86
N GLU A 71 -19.19 2.56 13.60
CA GLU A 71 -20.38 3.00 12.87
C GLU A 71 -20.96 1.92 11.94
N ALA A 72 -20.33 0.73 11.90
CA ALA A 72 -20.65 -0.31 10.93
C ALA A 72 -22.13 -0.72 10.94
N ASP A 73 -22.76 -0.81 12.11
CA ASP A 73 -24.18 -1.17 12.23
C ASP A 73 -25.13 -0.14 11.57
N ARG A 74 -24.69 1.11 11.45
CA ARG A 74 -25.48 2.23 10.90
C ARG A 74 -25.11 2.56 9.45
N LEU A 75 -23.83 2.47 9.12
CA LEU A 75 -23.27 2.95 7.85
C LEU A 75 -22.79 1.82 6.94
N GLY A 76 -22.67 0.60 7.45
CA GLY A 76 -21.95 -0.48 6.79
C GLY A 76 -20.43 -0.28 6.85
N THR A 77 -19.72 -1.18 6.17
CA THR A 77 -18.25 -1.17 6.11
C THR A 77 -17.70 -0.63 4.80
N GLU A 78 -18.53 -0.40 3.80
CA GLU A 78 -18.09 0.08 2.49
C GLU A 78 -17.99 1.61 2.45
N PRO A 79 -17.09 2.17 1.61
CA PRO A 79 -17.03 3.61 1.41
C PRO A 79 -18.37 4.15 0.91
N LEU A 80 -18.79 5.28 1.49
CA LEU A 80 -19.98 6.00 1.06
C LEU A 80 -19.59 7.12 0.11
N PHE A 81 -20.45 7.42 -0.86
CA PHE A 81 -20.25 8.45 -1.87
C PHE A 81 -21.45 9.43 -1.94
N GLY A 82 -21.31 10.48 -2.75
CA GLY A 82 -22.39 11.44 -3.02
C GLY A 82 -22.78 12.32 -1.83
N GLU A 83 -24.04 12.75 -1.80
CA GLU A 83 -24.54 13.69 -0.78
C GLU A 83 -24.39 13.17 0.65
N ARG A 84 -24.65 11.87 0.85
CA ARG A 84 -24.50 11.23 2.16
C ARG A 84 -23.06 11.29 2.66
N ALA A 85 -22.09 11.04 1.77
CA ALA A 85 -20.68 11.18 2.12
C ALA A 85 -20.32 12.63 2.44
N ARG A 86 -20.81 13.59 1.64
CA ARG A 86 -20.56 15.01 1.86
C ARG A 86 -21.07 15.47 3.23
N ALA A 87 -22.29 15.11 3.59
CA ALA A 87 -22.88 15.42 4.89
C ALA A 87 -22.07 14.85 6.06
N LEU A 88 -21.55 13.62 5.92
CA LEU A 88 -20.70 12.99 6.94
C LEU A 88 -19.32 13.64 7.04
N LEU A 89 -18.72 13.98 5.89
CA LEU A 89 -17.43 14.66 5.83
C LEU A 89 -17.49 16.08 6.41
N ASP A 90 -18.64 16.74 6.32
CA ASP A 90 -18.86 18.09 6.85
C ASP A 90 -19.42 18.10 8.28
N SER A 91 -19.65 16.93 8.87
CA SER A 91 -20.24 16.79 10.22
C SER A 91 -19.34 17.32 11.35
N SER A 92 -18.03 17.38 11.12
CA SER A 92 -17.08 18.01 12.04
C SER A 92 -15.78 18.40 11.34
N PRO A 93 -14.99 19.34 11.91
CA PRO A 93 -13.71 19.73 11.32
C PRO A 93 -12.70 18.58 11.14
N SER A 94 -12.80 17.51 11.94
CA SER A 94 -11.88 16.37 11.90
C SER A 94 -12.39 15.20 11.04
N ALA A 95 -13.65 15.21 10.60
CA ALA A 95 -14.28 14.10 9.91
C ALA A 95 -13.56 13.73 8.60
N ARG A 96 -13.11 14.73 7.83
CA ARG A 96 -12.35 14.52 6.59
C ARG A 96 -11.03 13.79 6.83
N GLY A 97 -10.23 14.26 7.78
CA GLY A 97 -8.94 13.64 8.11
C GLY A 97 -9.10 12.22 8.67
N ALA A 98 -10.11 12.01 9.53
CA ALA A 98 -10.40 10.68 10.07
C ALA A 98 -10.86 9.70 8.98
N SER A 99 -11.72 10.14 8.06
CA SER A 99 -12.16 9.37 6.89
C SER A 99 -10.98 9.02 5.99
N ALA A 100 -10.18 10.01 5.58
CA ALA A 100 -9.03 9.82 4.69
C ALA A 100 -8.02 8.83 5.27
N ARG A 101 -7.73 8.91 6.58
CA ARG A 101 -6.82 7.96 7.26
C ARG A 101 -7.31 6.52 7.13
N ARG A 102 -8.62 6.27 7.34
CA ARG A 102 -9.20 4.94 7.18
C ARG A 102 -9.18 4.48 5.73
N GLY A 103 -9.42 5.40 4.78
CA GLY A 103 -9.27 5.14 3.35
C GLY A 103 -7.86 4.69 2.97
N VAL A 104 -6.84 5.42 3.41
CA VAL A 104 -5.43 5.06 3.20
C VAL A 104 -5.10 3.70 3.82
N GLN A 105 -5.55 3.43 5.05
CA GLN A 105 -5.33 2.13 5.70
C GLN A 105 -5.96 0.97 4.93
N ARG A 106 -7.19 1.15 4.42
CA ARG A 106 -7.86 0.16 3.57
C ARG A 106 -7.08 -0.10 2.29
N MET A 107 -6.63 0.96 1.62
CA MET A 107 -5.87 0.87 0.37
C MET A 107 -4.52 0.17 0.57
N LEU A 108 -3.77 0.53 1.63
CA LEU A 108 -2.52 -0.11 2.00
C LEU A 108 -2.68 -1.61 2.28
N ALA A 109 -3.77 -2.00 2.94
CA ALA A 109 -4.07 -3.41 3.22
C ALA A 109 -4.24 -4.26 1.94
N HIS A 110 -4.51 -3.62 0.80
CA HIS A 110 -4.67 -4.27 -0.52
C HIS A 110 -3.49 -3.95 -1.46
N GLY A 111 -2.36 -3.49 -0.93
CA GLY A 111 -1.13 -3.28 -1.70
C GLY A 111 -1.05 -1.96 -2.48
N THR A 112 -1.99 -1.03 -2.28
CA THR A 112 -1.86 0.33 -2.83
C THR A 112 -0.82 1.12 -2.05
N VAL A 113 0.18 1.65 -2.76
CA VAL A 113 1.28 2.44 -2.18
C VAL A 113 1.33 3.87 -2.72
N ALA A 114 0.55 4.17 -3.75
CA ALA A 114 0.46 5.49 -4.35
C ALA A 114 -0.98 5.81 -4.77
N VAL A 115 -1.31 7.09 -4.79
CA VAL A 115 -2.54 7.63 -5.36
C VAL A 115 -2.20 8.77 -6.33
N ALA A 116 -2.98 8.91 -7.39
CA ALA A 116 -2.89 10.05 -8.32
C ALA A 116 -3.71 11.24 -7.81
#